data_AF-A0A453M3A3-F1
#
_entry.id   AF-A0A453M3A3-F1
#
_cell.length_a   1.000
_cell.length_b   1.000
_cell.length_c   1.000
_cell.angle_alpha   90.00
_cell.angle_beta   90.00
_cell.angle_gamma   90.00
#
_symmetry.space_group_name_H-M   'P 1'
#
loop_
_entity.id
_entity.type
_entity.pdbx_description
1 polymer ?
#
loop_
_entity_poly.entity_id
_entity_poly.type
_entity_poly.pdbx_seq_one_letter_code
_entity_poly.pdbx_strand_id
1 'polypeptide(L)'
;CVKLLVKAGADLNFIDFDGGSYVMLAVKFGFPGIMKFLLDAGANPNIPDECGNTPIEVAASKGSRDMVEMLFPLTSPSSTLSDWSIDGIISHVKHFGLKPRVCVSFCAHLQFHMLLIITL
;
A
#
# COMPACT_ATOMS: atom_id res chain seq x y z
N CYS A 1 4.84 16.85 7.48
CA CYS A 1 3.71 16.27 8.24
C CYS A 1 3.96 14.81 8.61
N VAL A 2 4.24 13.87 7.68
CA VAL A 2 4.53 12.44 8.01
C VAL A 2 5.66 12.24 9.04
N LYS A 3 6.77 12.99 8.94
CA LYS A 3 7.87 12.94 9.92
C LYS A 3 7.48 13.37 11.34
N LEU A 4 6.47 14.25 11.47
CA LEU A 4 5.97 14.71 12.76
C LEU A 4 5.04 13.68 13.38
N LEU A 5 4.21 13.01 12.57
CA LEU A 5 3.32 11.93 13.02
C LEU A 5 4.10 10.75 13.63
N VAL A 6 5.17 10.30 12.97
CA VAL A 6 6.05 9.25 13.53
C VAL A 6 6.66 9.70 14.87
N LYS A 7 7.12 10.96 14.96
CA LYS A 7 7.68 11.52 16.19
C LYS A 7 6.65 11.72 17.31
N ALA A 8 5.39 11.93 16.96
CA ALA A 8 4.27 12.06 17.89
C ALA A 8 3.77 10.70 18.41
N GLY A 9 4.38 9.59 17.98
CA GLY A 9 3.95 8.24 18.37
C GLY A 9 2.70 7.77 17.64
N ALA A 10 2.43 8.28 16.43
CA ALA A 10 1.33 7.78 15.61
C ALA A 10 1.54 6.30 15.29
N ASP A 11 0.48 5.50 15.43
CA ASP A 11 0.50 4.09 15.04
C ASP A 11 0.62 3.99 13.51
N LEU A 12 1.77 3.55 13.02
CA LEU A 12 2.06 3.44 11.59
C LEU A 12 1.33 2.28 10.91
N ASN A 13 0.74 1.39 11.71
CA ASN A 13 -0.09 0.29 11.25
C ASN A 13 -1.58 0.62 11.32
N PHE A 14 -1.94 1.86 11.64
CA PHE A 14 -3.31 2.32 11.59
C PHE A 14 -3.90 2.08 10.19
N ILE A 15 -5.10 1.53 10.18
CA ILE A 15 -5.92 1.31 8.99
C ILE A 15 -7.08 2.29 9.03
N ASP A 16 -7.25 3.05 7.95
CA ASP A 16 -8.44 3.88 7.76
C ASP A 16 -9.67 3.00 7.47
N PHE A 17 -10.86 3.60 7.44
CA PHE A 17 -12.13 2.94 7.12
C PHE A 17 -12.08 2.20 5.79
N ASP A 18 -11.33 2.71 4.80
CA ASP A 18 -11.10 2.05 3.50
C ASP A 18 -10.05 0.91 3.56
N GLY A 19 -9.68 0.45 4.75
CA GLY A 19 -8.62 -0.56 4.98
C GLY A 19 -7.22 -0.07 4.56
N GLY A 20 -7.07 1.22 4.30
CA GLY A 20 -5.82 1.81 3.81
C GLY A 20 -4.84 2.04 4.97
N SER A 21 -3.76 1.26 5.01
CA SER A 21 -2.58 1.60 5.82
C SER A 21 -1.83 2.80 5.24
N TYR A 22 -1.00 3.48 6.04
CA TYR A 22 -0.16 4.59 5.54
C TYR A 22 0.73 4.17 4.36
N VAL A 23 1.27 2.94 4.38
CA VAL A 23 2.06 2.38 3.27
C VAL A 23 1.19 2.19 2.04
N MET A 24 -0.02 1.64 2.19
CA MET A 24 -0.98 1.48 1.10
C MET A 24 -1.35 2.82 0.46
N LEU A 25 -1.60 3.86 1.27
CA LEU A 25 -1.87 5.20 0.76
C LEU A 25 -0.68 5.76 -0.01
N ALA A 26 0.55 5.62 0.50
CA ALA A 26 1.75 6.06 -0.21
C ALA A 26 1.90 5.38 -1.58
N VAL A 27 1.56 4.10 -1.70
CA VAL A 27 1.50 3.39 -2.99
C VAL A 27 0.34 3.87 -3.86
N LYS A 28 -0.87 3.99 -3.30
CA LYS A 28 -2.08 4.47 -3.99
C LYS A 28 -1.92 5.89 -4.55
N PHE A 29 -1.09 6.73 -3.95
CA PHE A 29 -0.78 8.07 -4.45
C PHE A 29 0.54 8.18 -5.22
N GLY A 30 1.38 7.13 -5.23
CA GLY A 30 2.63 7.15 -5.98
C GLY A 30 3.75 7.95 -5.31
N PHE A 31 3.83 7.92 -3.98
CA PHE A 31 4.84 8.64 -3.18
C PHE A 31 5.94 7.71 -2.62
N PRO A 32 6.97 7.36 -3.42
CA PRO A 32 8.02 6.41 -3.00
C PRO A 32 8.84 6.92 -1.81
N GLY A 33 9.09 8.23 -1.71
CA GLY A 33 9.83 8.82 -0.60
C GLY A 33 9.09 8.74 0.74
N ILE A 34 7.76 8.91 0.73
CA ILE A 34 6.92 8.75 1.93
C ILE A 34 6.83 7.27 2.29
N MET A 35 6.65 6.41 1.30
CA MET A 35 6.63 4.96 1.50
C MET A 35 7.91 4.47 2.17
N LYS A 36 9.08 4.83 1.62
CA LYS A 36 10.38 4.48 2.21
C LYS A 36 10.50 4.95 3.65
N PHE A 37 10.11 6.20 3.93
CA PHE A 37 10.17 6.73 5.30
C PHE A 37 9.27 5.96 6.28
N LEU A 38 8.08 5.53 5.85
CA LEU A 38 7.18 4.72 6.68
C LEU A 38 7.76 3.33 6.93
N LEU A 39 8.36 2.71 5.91
CA LEU A 39 9.02 1.41 6.02
C LEU A 39 10.24 1.48 6.96
N ASP A 40 11.07 2.52 6.82
CA ASP A 40 12.23 2.78 7.70
C ASP A 40 11.78 3.03 9.15
N ALA A 41 10.57 3.55 9.35
CA ALA A 41 9.96 3.77 10.67
C ALA A 41 9.28 2.51 11.24
N GLY A 42 9.30 1.38 10.54
CA GLY A 42 8.76 0.10 11.01
C GLY A 42 7.28 -0.15 10.68
N ALA A 43 6.71 0.59 9.71
CA ALA A 43 5.36 0.30 9.22
C ALA A 43 5.31 -1.06 8.53
N ASN A 44 4.23 -1.82 8.73
CA ASN A 44 4.06 -3.13 8.12
C ASN A 44 3.67 -3.01 6.63
N PRO A 45 4.49 -3.50 5.68
CA PRO A 45 4.22 -3.43 4.25
C PRO A 45 3.20 -4.45 3.75
N ASN A 46 2.75 -5.38 4.60
CA ASN A 46 1.88 -6.49 4.21
C ASN A 46 0.40 -6.24 4.52
N ILE A 47 0.04 -5.07 5.05
CA ILE A 47 -1.37 -4.77 5.39
C ILE A 47 -2.17 -4.59 4.09
N PRO A 48 -3.14 -5.47 3.80
CA PRO A 48 -3.95 -5.37 2.59
C PRO A 48 -5.00 -4.27 2.72
N ASP A 49 -5.50 -3.77 1.59
CA ASP A 49 -6.69 -2.91 1.57
C ASP A 49 -7.99 -3.71 1.72
N GLU A 50 -9.13 -3.01 1.75
CA GLU A 50 -10.46 -3.63 1.81
C GLU A 50 -10.77 -4.65 0.71
N CYS A 51 -10.12 -4.51 -0.44
CA CYS A 51 -10.25 -5.45 -1.55
C CYS A 51 -9.26 -6.62 -1.41
N GLY A 52 -8.57 -6.74 -0.28
CA GLY A 52 -7.59 -7.79 0.01
C GLY A 52 -6.32 -7.68 -0.81
N ASN A 53 -6.06 -6.54 -1.47
CA ASN A 53 -4.83 -6.34 -2.25
C ASN A 53 -3.72 -5.85 -1.34
N THR A 54 -2.54 -6.43 -1.49
CA THR A 54 -1.34 -5.99 -0.77
C THR A 54 -0.71 -4.76 -1.43
N PRO A 55 0.04 -3.93 -0.69
CA PRO A 55 0.68 -2.74 -1.25
C PRO A 55 1.57 -3.06 -2.46
N ILE A 56 2.23 -4.23 -2.49
CA ILE A 56 3.07 -4.66 -3.61
C ILE A 56 2.26 -4.98 -4.87
N GLU A 57 1.07 -5.58 -4.74
CA GLU A 57 0.16 -5.85 -5.85
C GLU A 57 -0.37 -4.54 -6.46
N VAL A 58 -0.70 -3.55 -5.61
CA VAL A 58 -1.14 -2.21 -6.07
C VAL A 58 0.01 -1.44 -6.72
N ALA A 59 1.24 -1.54 -6.19
CA ALA A 59 2.43 -0.95 -6.81
C ALA A 59 2.69 -1.54 -8.20
N ALA A 60 2.54 -2.86 -8.33
CA ALA A 60 2.64 -3.56 -9.60
C ALA A 60 1.52 -3.17 -10.58
N SER A 61 0.28 -3.00 -10.11
CA SER A 61 -0.86 -2.59 -10.95
C SER A 61 -0.68 -1.19 -11.53
N LYS A 62 0.04 -0.33 -10.79
CA LYS A 62 0.41 1.02 -11.24
C LYS A 62 1.62 1.04 -12.17
N GLY A 63 2.32 -0.07 -12.32
CA GLY A 63 3.56 -0.14 -13.08
C GLY A 63 4.77 0.54 -12.41
N SER A 64 4.69 0.84 -11.10
CA SER A 64 5.79 1.44 -10.35
C SER A 64 6.78 0.38 -9.90
N ARG A 65 7.72 0.00 -10.79
CA ARG A 65 8.78 -0.97 -10.49
C ARG A 65 9.58 -0.59 -9.25
N ASP A 66 9.97 0.67 -9.10
CA ASP A 66 10.73 1.17 -7.94
C ASP A 66 10.04 0.85 -6.61
N MET A 67 8.70 0.94 -6.57
CA MET A 67 7.92 0.64 -5.38
C MET A 67 7.85 -0.86 -5.10
N VAL A 68 7.70 -1.66 -6.16
CA VAL A 68 7.73 -3.12 -6.06
C VAL A 68 9.09 -3.58 -5.53
N GLU A 69 10.18 -3.02 -6.05
CA GLU A 69 11.55 -3.33 -5.60
C GLU A 69 11.80 -2.95 -4.13
N MET A 70 11.25 -1.82 -3.68
CA MET A 70 11.34 -1.43 -2.26
C MET A 70 10.51 -2.32 -1.33
N LEU A 71 9.34 -2.77 -1.77
CA LEU A 71 8.45 -3.61 -0.96
C LEU A 71 8.87 -5.08 -0.95
N PHE A 72 9.36 -5.60 -2.08
CA PHE A 72 9.73 -7.01 -2.28
C PHE A 72 10.56 -7.63 -1.13
N PRO A 73 11.67 -7.02 -0.66
CA PRO A 73 12.47 -7.60 0.43
C PRO A 73 11.79 -7.55 1.80
N LEU A 74 10.78 -6.70 1.98
CA LEU A 74 10.07 -6.50 3.25
C LEU A 74 8.74 -7.28 3.31
N THR A 75 8.30 -7.80 2.17
CA THR A 75 7.04 -8.54 2.04
C THR A 75 7.26 -10.05 2.03
N SER A 76 6.30 -10.78 2.60
CA SER A 76 6.29 -12.25 2.53
C SER A 76 5.60 -12.71 1.25
N PRO A 77 5.97 -13.87 0.68
CA PRO A 77 5.29 -14.41 -0.48
C PRO A 77 3.80 -14.57 -0.22
N SER A 78 2.99 -13.84 -0.98
CA SER A 78 1.54 -14.06 -1.03
C SER A 78 1.32 -15.47 -1.55
N SER A 79 0.64 -16.32 -0.78
CA SER A 79 0.29 -17.69 -1.17
C SER A 79 -0.56 -17.78 -2.45
N THR A 80 -0.96 -16.63 -2.99
CA THR A 80 -1.74 -16.49 -4.21
C THR A 80 -0.89 -16.53 -5.49
N LEU A 81 0.43 -16.32 -5.39
CA LEU A 81 1.33 -16.25 -6.55
C LEU A 81 2.24 -17.48 -6.60
N SER A 82 2.23 -18.16 -7.74
CA SER A 82 3.11 -19.30 -8.02
C SER A 82 4.54 -18.88 -8.38
N ASP A 83 4.72 -17.65 -8.86
CA ASP A 83 6.02 -17.07 -9.20
C ASP A 83 6.25 -15.78 -8.41
N TRP A 84 6.94 -15.90 -7.27
CA TRP A 84 7.29 -14.77 -6.40
C TRP A 84 8.56 -14.07 -6.89
N SER A 85 8.47 -13.49 -8.08
CA SER A 85 9.48 -12.64 -8.69
C SER A 85 8.89 -11.26 -8.97
N ILE A 86 9.71 -10.21 -8.95
CA ILE A 86 9.27 -8.84 -9.30
C ILE A 86 8.61 -8.84 -10.69
N ASP A 87 9.21 -9.53 -11.66
CA ASP A 87 8.66 -9.66 -13.01
C ASP A 87 7.39 -10.52 -13.02
N GLY A 88 7.35 -11.58 -12.20
CA GLY A 88 6.18 -12.45 -12.04
C GLY A 88 4.98 -11.69 -11.47
N ILE A 89 5.17 -10.91 -10.42
CA ILE A 89 4.15 -10.05 -9.80
C ILE A 89 3.64 -9.01 -10.81
N ILE A 90 4.55 -8.29 -11.48
CA ILE A 90 4.19 -7.27 -12.47
C ILE A 90 3.43 -7.89 -13.65
N SER A 91 3.90 -9.04 -14.16
CA SER A 91 3.26 -9.74 -15.28
C SER A 91 1.90 -10.31 -14.88
N HIS A 92 1.79 -10.91 -13.69
CA HIS A 92 0.54 -11.44 -13.16
C HIS A 92 -0.52 -10.35 -13.04
N VAL A 93 -0.17 -9.22 -12.42
CA VAL A 93 -1.11 -8.10 -12.25
C VAL A 93 -1.46 -7.45 -13.59
N LYS A 94 -0.52 -7.36 -14.54
CA LYS A 94 -0.81 -6.87 -15.90
C LYS A 94 -1.79 -7.78 -16.65
N HIS A 95 -1.67 -9.09 -16.50
CA HIS A 95 -2.44 -10.06 -17.28
C HIS A 95 -3.79 -10.39 -16.64
N PHE A 96 -3.84 -10.54 -15.30
CA PHE A 96 -5.04 -10.93 -14.57
C PHE A 96 -5.78 -9.75 -13.92
N GLY A 97 -5.15 -8.58 -13.86
CA GLY A 97 -5.64 -7.44 -13.07
C GLY A 97 -5.54 -7.71 -11.56
N LEU A 98 -5.84 -6.70 -10.76
CA LEU A 98 -6.17 -6.93 -9.35
C LEU A 98 -7.52 -7.64 -9.33
N LYS A 99 -7.54 -8.93 -8.96
CA LYS A 99 -8.81 -9.67 -8.86
C LYS A 99 -9.73 -8.94 -7.87
N PRO A 100 -11.00 -8.69 -8.20
CA PRO A 100 -11.96 -8.17 -7.24
C PRO A 100 -12.25 -9.27 -6.22
N ARG A 101 -11.43 -9.39 -5.17
CA ARG A 101 -11.84 -10.08 -3.96
C ARG A 101 -12.86 -9.15 -3.31
N VAL A 102 -14.13 -9.31 -3.67
CA VAL A 102 -15.32 -8.68 -3.06
C VAL A 102 -14.99 -7.40 -2.25
N CYS A 103 -14.76 -6.28 -2.95
CA CYS A 103 -14.60 -5.00 -2.27
C CYS A 103 -15.92 -4.70 -1.55
N VAL A 104 -15.90 -4.68 -0.22
CA VAL A 104 -17.10 -4.45 0.60
C VAL A 104 -17.56 -2.99 0.62
N SER A 105 -16.86 -2.07 -0.05
CA SER A 105 -17.28 -0.66 -0.07
C SER A 105 -17.43 -0.11 -1.48
N PHE A 106 -18.69 -0.06 -1.90
CA PHE A 106 -19.19 0.91 -2.86
C PHE A 106 -19.38 2.23 -2.09
N CYS A 107 -18.35 3.06 -1.93
CA CYS A 107 -18.59 4.41 -1.43
C CYS A 107 -17.62 5.46 -1.99
N ALA A 108 -18.18 6.31 -2.83
CA ALA A 108 -17.61 7.60 -3.19
C ALA A 108 -17.48 8.48 -1.95
N HIS A 109 -16.31 8.51 -1.32
CA HIS A 109 -15.96 9.57 -0.35
C HIS A 109 -14.47 9.92 -0.38
N LEU A 110 -13.86 9.81 -1.55
CA LEU A 110 -12.47 10.20 -1.77
C LEU A 110 -12.37 11.73 -2.00
N GLN A 111 -12.41 12.53 -0.93
CA GLN A 111 -11.71 13.84 -0.94
C GLN A 111 -11.51 14.56 0.40
N PHE A 112 -12.14 14.16 1.51
CA PHE A 112 -12.12 15.03 2.72
C PHE A 112 -11.23 14.58 3.88
N HIS A 113 -10.85 13.31 4.00
CA HIS A 113 -10.18 12.85 5.24
C HIS A 113 -8.65 12.88 5.22
N MET A 114 -8.01 13.12 4.07
CA MET A 114 -6.55 13.35 4.02
C MET A 114 -6.15 14.76 4.47
N LEU A 115 -7.08 15.72 4.54
CA LEU A 115 -6.77 17.09 4.96
C LEU A 115 -6.53 17.21 6.47
N LEU A 116 -7.07 16.31 7.31
CA LEU A 116 -6.93 16.39 8.76
C LEU A 116 -5.61 15.82 9.31
N ILE A 117 -4.91 14.96 8.56
CA ILE A 117 -3.64 14.35 9.02
C ILE A 117 -2.41 15.17 8.55
N ILE A 118 -2.61 16.14 7.64
CA ILE A 118 -1.53 16.98 7.10
C ILE A 118 -1.54 18.41 7.70
N THR A 119 -2.63 18.83 8.37
CA THR A 119 -2.79 20.20 8.90
C THR A 119 -2.64 20.38 10.42
N LEU A 120 -2.21 19.37 11.18
CA LEU A 120 -1.85 19.51 12.60
C LEU A 120 -0.41 19.05 12.88
#